data_AF-A0A1R3IHQ3-F1
#
_entry.id   AF-A0A1R3IHQ3-F1
#
_cell.length_a   1.000
_cell.length_b   1.000
_cell.length_c   1.000
_cell.angle_alpha   90.00
_cell.angle_beta   90.00
_cell.angle_gamma   90.00
#
_symmetry.space_group_name_H-M   'P 1'
#
loop_
_entity.id
_entity.type
_entity.pdbx_description
1 polymer ?
#
loop_
_entity_poly.entity_id
_entity_poly.type
_entity_poly.pdbx_seq_one_letter_code
_entity_poly.pdbx_strand_id
1 'polypeptide(L)'
;MTGKGHGGTVASQFIQDVQFTIGGSSKMSVAFWYPVGGNPWDGSGHYTINCDWVSLDIASGGSLLTKSAPSSSWDASSAFALLFSVAALCVAIFVAYQVSRPKSIPFTPMENL
;
A
#
# COMPACT_ATOMS: atom_id res chain seq x y z
N MET A 1 -38.47 35.97 12.66
CA MET A 1 -37.51 35.59 13.73
C MET A 1 -38.08 34.34 14.37
N THR A 2 -37.50 33.14 14.31
CA THR A 2 -36.17 32.69 13.91
C THR A 2 -36.30 31.18 13.73
N GLY A 3 -35.84 30.62 12.61
CA GLY A 3 -35.79 29.17 12.41
C GLY A 3 -34.76 28.53 13.34
N LYS A 4 -35.07 27.37 13.93
CA LYS A 4 -34.10 26.53 14.64
C LYS A 4 -33.92 25.24 13.84
N GLY A 5 -32.96 25.27 12.92
CA GLY A 5 -32.45 24.08 12.26
C GLY A 5 -31.82 23.16 13.30
N HIS A 6 -32.32 21.93 13.40
CA HIS A 6 -31.63 20.85 14.09
C HIS A 6 -30.52 20.35 13.16
N GLY A 7 -29.36 21.00 13.25
CA GLY A 7 -28.14 20.48 12.66
C GLY A 7 -27.76 19.20 13.39
N GLY A 8 -27.96 18.06 12.73
CA GLY A 8 -27.36 16.80 13.17
C GLY A 8 -25.85 16.95 13.17
N THR A 9 -25.23 16.89 14.34
CA THR A 9 -23.79 16.70 14.47
C THR A 9 -23.48 15.29 13.97
N VAL A 10 -23.07 15.17 12.71
CA VAL A 10 -22.36 13.98 12.27
C VAL A 10 -21.03 13.97 13.05
N ALA A 11 -20.93 13.12 14.06
CA ALA A 11 -19.65 12.81 14.67
C ALA A 11 -18.81 12.15 13.58
N SER A 12 -17.81 12.87 13.07
CA SER A 12 -16.79 12.27 12.22
C SER A 12 -16.13 11.16 13.05
N GLN A 13 -16.24 9.91 12.61
CA GLN A 13 -15.56 8.80 13.23
C GLN A 13 -14.06 9.10 13.18
N PHE A 14 -13.48 9.41 14.33
CA PHE A 14 -12.03 9.55 14.47
C PHE A 14 -11.45 8.15 14.26
N ILE A 15 -10.87 7.90 13.10
CA ILE A 15 -9.97 6.74 12.93
C ILE A 15 -8.73 7.07 13.76
N GLN A 16 -8.65 6.53 14.98
CA GLN A 16 -7.45 6.65 15.83
C GLN A 16 -6.44 5.64 15.29
N ASP A 17 -5.54 6.11 14.44
CA ASP A 17 -4.34 5.35 14.16
C ASP A 17 -3.48 5.31 15.43
N VAL A 18 -3.02 4.13 15.82
CA VAL A 18 -2.17 3.98 16.99
C VAL A 18 -0.76 4.41 16.60
N GLN A 19 -0.35 5.60 17.05
CA GLN A 19 1.00 6.09 16.81
C GLN A 19 1.97 5.50 17.84
N PHE A 20 3.06 4.94 17.35
CA PHE A 20 4.15 4.43 18.16
C PHE A 20 5.36 5.36 18.14
N THR A 21 6.02 5.53 19.29
CA THR A 21 7.23 6.36 19.42
C THR A 21 8.47 5.46 19.51
N ILE A 22 9.45 5.70 18.64
CA ILE A 22 10.77 5.03 18.70
C ILE A 22 11.47 5.41 20.01
N GLY A 23 11.96 4.42 20.75
CA GLY A 23 12.53 4.57 22.09
C GLY A 23 11.48 4.61 23.20
N GLY A 24 10.20 4.51 22.87
CA GLY A 24 9.09 4.53 23.80
C GLY A 24 8.57 3.13 24.16
N SER A 25 7.79 3.08 25.23
CA SER A 25 7.02 1.90 25.63
C SER A 25 5.55 2.08 25.26
N SER A 26 4.93 1.04 24.70
CA SER A 26 3.51 0.99 24.37
C SER A 26 2.86 -0.27 24.94
N LYS A 27 1.54 -0.39 24.82
CA LYS A 27 0.76 -1.55 25.24
C LYS A 27 0.18 -2.25 24.02
N MET A 28 0.29 -3.58 23.98
CA MET A 28 -0.14 -4.42 22.85
C MET A 28 -0.93 -5.63 23.35
N SER A 29 -1.88 -6.11 22.54
CA SER A 29 -2.53 -7.41 22.70
C SER A 29 -2.76 -8.02 21.31
N VAL A 30 -2.79 -9.35 21.21
CA VAL A 30 -2.90 -10.08 19.95
C VAL A 30 -3.89 -11.23 20.10
N ALA A 31 -4.79 -11.34 19.14
CA ALA A 31 -5.73 -12.44 19.00
C ALA A 31 -5.57 -13.12 17.64
N PHE A 32 -5.79 -14.43 17.61
CA PHE A 32 -5.76 -15.26 16.40
C PHE A 32 -7.17 -15.78 16.12
N TRP A 33 -7.68 -15.52 14.92
CA TRP A 33 -8.92 -16.14 14.45
C TRP A 33 -8.55 -17.39 13.66
N TYR A 34 -8.76 -18.55 14.28
CA TYR A 34 -8.60 -19.85 13.64
C TYR A 34 -9.56 -20.87 14.27
N PRO A 35 -10.01 -21.89 13.52
CA PRO A 35 -10.93 -22.88 14.05
C PRO A 35 -10.20 -23.75 15.07
N VAL A 36 -10.62 -23.66 16.33
CA VAL A 36 -10.00 -24.40 17.44
C VAL A 36 -10.79 -25.69 17.68
N GLY A 37 -10.08 -26.80 17.88
CA GLY A 37 -10.69 -28.07 18.33
C GLY A 37 -11.56 -28.78 17.29
N GLY A 38 -11.36 -28.52 16.00
CA GLY A 38 -12.11 -29.17 14.92
C GLY A 38 -13.54 -28.62 14.70
N ASN A 39 -13.89 -27.52 15.37
CA ASN A 39 -15.16 -26.84 15.16
C ASN A 39 -15.15 -26.04 13.84
N PRO A 40 -16.31 -25.85 13.19
CA PRO A 40 -16.42 -24.96 12.05
C PRO A 40 -16.04 -23.52 12.41
N TRP A 41 -15.58 -22.76 11.41
CA TRP A 41 -15.16 -21.37 11.58
C TRP A 41 -16.32 -20.49 12.10
N ASP A 42 -16.03 -19.72 13.15
CA ASP A 42 -16.90 -18.67 13.69
C ASP A 42 -16.15 -17.34 13.59
N GLY A 43 -16.73 -16.35 12.90
CA GLY A 43 -16.10 -15.03 12.74
C GLY A 43 -15.94 -14.25 14.04
N SER A 44 -16.70 -14.60 15.08
CA SER A 44 -16.56 -14.02 16.42
C SER A 44 -15.56 -14.79 17.31
N GLY A 45 -15.25 -16.04 16.94
CA GLY A 45 -14.34 -16.92 17.65
C GLY A 45 -12.88 -16.54 17.43
N HIS A 46 -12.20 -16.19 18.51
CA HIS A 46 -10.76 -15.91 18.50
C HIS A 46 -10.08 -16.57 19.69
N TYR A 47 -8.85 -17.00 19.45
CA TYR A 47 -7.94 -17.47 20.47
C TYR A 47 -6.99 -16.34 20.83
N THR A 48 -7.01 -15.91 22.09
CA THR A 48 -5.99 -15.02 22.64
C THR A 48 -5.11 -15.83 23.59
N ILE A 49 -3.78 -15.64 23.49
CA ILE A 49 -2.83 -16.29 24.40
C ILE A 49 -2.92 -15.63 25.79
N ASN A 50 -3.27 -14.34 25.84
CA ASN A 50 -3.45 -13.58 27.06
C ASN A 50 -4.54 -12.52 26.89
N CYS A 51 -5.33 -12.28 27.95
CA CYS A 51 -6.34 -11.21 27.98
C CYS A 51 -5.77 -9.87 28.44
N ASP A 52 -4.55 -9.87 28.99
CA ASP A 52 -3.91 -8.65 29.46
C ASP A 52 -3.03 -7.98 28.40
N TRP A 53 -2.97 -6.66 28.49
CA TRP A 53 -2.06 -5.84 27.71
C TRP A 53 -0.60 -6.11 28.09
N VAL A 54 0.23 -6.48 27.12
CA VAL A 54 1.67 -6.67 27.31
C VAL A 54 2.43 -5.41 26.93
N SER A 55 3.53 -5.14 27.64
CA SER A 55 4.42 -4.02 27.31
C SER A 55 5.18 -4.32 26.02
N LEU A 56 5.17 -3.38 25.08
CA LEU A 56 5.93 -3.41 23.84
C LEU A 56 6.91 -2.23 23.85
N ASP A 57 8.19 -2.51 24.03
CA ASP A 57 9.25 -1.50 23.99
C ASP A 57 9.84 -1.43 22.58
N ILE A 58 9.70 -0.28 21.94
CA ILE A 58 10.25 -0.04 20.61
C ILE A 58 11.63 0.53 20.81
N ALA A 59 12.65 -0.32 20.74
CA ALA A 59 14.03 0.11 20.94
C ALA A 59 14.41 1.21 19.92
N SER A 60 14.96 2.33 20.41
CA SER A 60 15.70 3.25 19.56
C SER A 60 16.94 2.53 19.07
N GLY A 61 17.00 2.25 17.76
CA GLY A 61 18.17 1.65 17.15
C GLY A 61 19.40 2.54 17.37
N GLY A 62 20.21 2.20 18.36
CA GLY A 62 21.63 2.51 18.32
C GLY A 62 22.21 1.62 17.24
N SER A 63 22.65 2.23 16.13
CA SER A 63 23.36 1.50 15.08
C SER A 63 24.56 0.80 15.69
N LEU A 64 24.43 -0.50 15.97
CA LEU A 64 25.58 -1.40 16.15
C LEU A 64 26.20 -1.71 14.77
N LEU A 65 26.30 -0.71 13.90
CA LEU A 65 27.35 -0.71 12.89
C LEU A 65 28.66 -0.47 13.65
N THR A 66 29.21 -1.54 14.21
CA THR A 66 30.66 -1.69 14.32
C THR A 66 31.23 -1.38 12.95
N LYS A 67 31.67 -0.12 12.75
CA LYS A 67 32.46 0.38 11.61
C LYS A 67 32.44 -0.60 10.43
N SER A 68 31.35 -0.66 9.68
CA SER A 68 31.43 -1.24 8.35
C SER A 68 32.32 -0.29 7.55
N ALA A 69 33.44 -0.82 7.04
CA ALA A 69 34.25 -0.15 6.04
C ALA A 69 33.34 0.44 4.94
N PRO A 70 33.76 1.50 4.22
CA PRO A 70 32.92 2.07 3.17
C PRO A 70 32.70 1.00 2.09
N SER A 71 31.60 0.25 2.21
CA SER A 71 31.13 -0.66 1.19
C SER A 71 30.23 0.18 0.32
N SER A 72 30.75 0.64 -0.81
CA SER A 72 29.95 1.08 -1.94
C SER A 72 29.11 -0.10 -2.41
N SER A 73 27.98 -0.33 -1.74
CA SER A 73 26.95 -1.29 -2.11
C SER A 73 26.12 -0.67 -3.22
N TRP A 74 26.72 -0.58 -4.40
CA TRP A 74 26.09 -0.30 -5.67
C TRP A 74 24.77 -1.07 -5.81
N ASP A 75 23.72 -0.30 -6.05
CA ASP A 75 22.35 -0.72 -6.26
C ASP A 75 22.20 -1.48 -7.59
N ALA A 76 22.76 -2.70 -7.68
CA ALA A 76 22.59 -3.54 -8.87
C ALA A 76 21.11 -3.77 -9.20
N SER A 77 20.26 -3.86 -8.17
CA SER A 77 18.80 -3.98 -8.28
C SER A 77 18.10 -2.70 -8.78
N SER A 78 18.60 -1.49 -8.46
CA SER A 78 17.99 -0.24 -8.96
C SER A 78 18.31 0.00 -10.44
N ALA A 79 19.49 -0.44 -10.90
CA ALA A 79 19.89 -0.33 -12.30
C ALA A 79 18.94 -1.13 -13.23
N PHE A 80 18.56 -2.35 -12.84
CA PHE A 80 17.60 -3.15 -13.62
C PHE A 80 16.19 -2.54 -13.63
N ALA A 81 15.75 -1.94 -12.53
CA ALA A 81 14.46 -1.26 -12.47
C ALA A 81 14.39 -0.07 -13.45
N LEU A 82 15.47 0.70 -13.56
CA LEU A 82 15.58 1.80 -14.53
C LEU A 82 15.50 1.29 -15.98
N LEU A 83 16.22 0.21 -16.30
CA LEU A 83 16.16 -0.39 -17.64
C LEU A 83 14.75 -0.85 -18.00
N PHE A 84 14.05 -1.50 -17.07
CA PHE A 84 12.68 -1.97 -17.29
C PHE A 84 11.70 -0.80 -17.44
N SER A 85 11.87 0.26 -16.64
CA SER A 85 11.05 1.49 -16.75
C SER A 85 11.21 2.16 -18.13
N VAL A 86 12.43 2.26 -18.64
CA VAL A 86 12.69 2.85 -19.97
C VAL A 86 12.09 1.98 -21.07
N ALA A 87 12.27 0.66 -20.99
CA ALA A 87 11.70 -0.27 -21.97
C ALA A 87 10.15 -0.19 -22.00
N ALA A 88 9.51 -0.15 -20.83
CA ALA A 88 8.07 -0.01 -20.72
C ALA A 88 7.56 1.31 -21.32
N LEU A 89 8.26 2.42 -21.08
CA LEU A 89 7.93 3.72 -21.66
C LEU A 89 8.00 3.71 -23.19
N CYS A 90 9.05 3.12 -23.77
CA CYS A 90 9.18 3.00 -25.22
C CYS A 90 8.04 2.20 -25.85
N VAL A 91 7.64 1.08 -25.23
CA VAL A 91 6.51 0.26 -25.71
C VAL A 91 5.20 1.04 -25.62
N ALA A 92 4.95 1.76 -24.53
CA ALA A 92 3.74 2.56 -24.36
C ALA A 92 3.61 3.63 -25.45
N ILE A 93 4.70 4.36 -25.73
CA ILE A 93 4.72 5.39 -26.79
C ILE A 93 4.49 4.75 -28.17
N PHE A 94 5.11 3.60 -28.45
CA PHE A 94 4.94 2.90 -29.72
C PHE A 94 3.50 2.45 -29.94
N VAL A 95 2.86 1.85 -28.93
CA VAL A 95 1.46 1.44 -29.01
C VAL A 95 0.54 2.64 -29.17
N ALA A 96 0.73 3.70 -28.38
CA ALA A 96 -0.03 4.94 -28.50
C ALA A 96 0.10 5.54 -29.91
N TYR A 97 1.30 5.52 -30.47
CA TYR A 97 1.58 6.00 -31.81
C TYR A 97 0.91 5.14 -32.89
N GLN A 98 0.98 3.80 -32.78
CA GLN A 98 0.35 2.88 -33.72
C GLN A 98 -1.18 3.00 -33.70
N VAL A 99 -1.79 3.17 -32.51
CA VAL A 99 -3.23 3.39 -32.35
C VAL A 99 -3.64 4.76 -32.90
N SER A 100 -2.79 5.78 -32.71
CA SER A 100 -3.08 7.14 -33.19
C SER A 100 -2.81 7.32 -34.68
N ARG A 101 -2.18 6.35 -35.37
CA ARG A 101 -1.98 6.45 -36.81
C ARG A 101 -3.33 6.34 -37.52
N PRO A 102 -3.78 7.40 -38.23
CA PRO A 102 -4.95 7.28 -39.06
C PRO A 102 -4.65 6.27 -40.17
N LYS A 103 -5.53 5.27 -40.31
CA LYS A 103 -5.49 4.35 -41.44
C LYS A 103 -5.94 5.14 -42.67
N SER A 104 -4.98 5.72 -43.41
CA SER A 104 -5.27 6.41 -44.67
C SER A 104 -5.67 5.35 -45.70
N ILE A 105 -6.96 5.03 -45.74
CA ILE A 105 -7.52 4.25 -46.84
C ILE A 105 -7.47 5.18 -48.06
N PRO A 106 -6.71 4.86 -49.12
CA PRO A 106 -6.76 5.64 -50.34
C PRO A 106 -8.20 5.60 -50.87
N PHE A 107 -8.79 6.78 -51.05
CA PHE A 107 -10.07 6.90 -51.72
C PHE A 107 -9.88 6.43 -53.17
N THR A 108 -10.49 5.31 -53.55
CA THR A 108 -10.77 4.99 -54.94
C THR A 108 -12.06 5.72 -55.34
N PRO A 109 -11.99 6.79 -56.15
CA PRO A 109 -13.20 7.44 -56.64
C PRO A 109 -13.95 6.51 -57.61
N MET A 110 -15.26 6.45 -57.44
CA MET A 110 -16.17 5.65 -58.26
C MET A 110 -16.53 6.44 -59.53
N GLU A 111 -15.63 6.45 -60.51
CA GLU A 111 -15.87 7.05 -61.83
C GLU A 111 -15.76 6.03 -62.97
N ASN A 112 -16.46 4.89 -62.81
CA ASN A 112 -16.88 4.07 -63.96
C ASN A 112 -17.96 3.04 -63.58
N LEU A 113 -19.19 3.52 -63.36
CA LEU A 113 -20.40 2.70 -63.50
C LEU A 113 -21.34 3.42 -64.46
#